data_AF-A0A7J2TZ98-F1
#
_entry.id   AF-A0A7J2TZ98-F1
#
_cell.length_a   1.000
_cell.length_b   1.000
_cell.length_c   1.000
_cell.angle_alpha   90.00
_cell.angle_beta   90.00
_cell.angle_gamma   90.00
#
_symmetry.space_group_name_H-M   'P 1'
#
loop_
_entity.id
_entity.type
_entity.pdbx_description
1 polymer ?
#
loop_
_entity_poly.entity_id
_entity_poly.type
_entity_poly.pdbx_seq_one_letter_code
_entity_poly.pdbx_strand_id
1 'polypeptide(L)'
;MRERVLIVVLILVAFALLVSPSIKLLFSQPSFEPAINSKIENVSSEDYPTAQIPLEGFIQANISVDAILIDRAQVSLRAGCYVIEATTDACVANAIRKAIEQKVEFRPTVYDVIVDAFRNFGIRVLGVKIVEIRDNTFIGQLIVQQRDKVLVLDVRPSDATAIALRAKAPIYINETLAKEVGKYIC
;
A
#
# COMPACT_ATOMS: atom_id res chain seq x y z
N MET A 1 41.22 0.45 -47.81
CA MET A 1 40.02 0.01 -47.06
C MET A 1 40.34 -0.96 -45.94
N ARG A 2 41.18 -1.99 -46.17
CA ARG A 2 41.48 -3.07 -45.20
C ARG A 2 42.21 -2.60 -43.92
N GLU A 3 43.10 -1.62 -44.01
CA GLU A 3 43.88 -1.11 -42.85
C GLU A 3 43.05 -0.25 -41.88
N ARG A 4 42.11 0.55 -42.39
CA ARG A 4 41.21 1.37 -41.54
C ARG A 4 40.23 0.50 -40.75
N VAL A 5 39.78 -0.61 -41.33
CA VAL A 5 38.93 -1.59 -40.63
C VAL A 5 39.71 -2.29 -39.53
N LEU A 6 40.98 -2.64 -39.78
CA LEU A 6 41.84 -3.30 -38.78
C LEU A 6 42.08 -2.41 -37.55
N ILE A 7 42.28 -1.11 -37.76
CA ILE A 7 42.47 -0.15 -36.66
C ILE A 7 41.18 0.00 -35.83
N VAL A 8 40.01 0.08 -36.46
CA VAL A 8 38.73 0.16 -35.74
C VAL A 8 38.46 -1.11 -34.93
N VAL A 9 38.76 -2.28 -35.49
CA VAL A 9 38.63 -3.56 -34.78
C VAL A 9 39.60 -3.64 -33.60
N LEU A 10 40.85 -3.20 -33.76
CA LEU A 10 41.84 -3.16 -32.67
C LEU A 10 41.43 -2.19 -31.55
N ILE A 11 40.84 -1.03 -31.89
CA ILE A 11 40.33 -0.07 -30.91
C ILE A 11 39.13 -0.66 -30.15
N LEU A 12 38.20 -1.34 -30.83
CA LEU A 12 37.05 -1.97 -30.18
C LEU A 12 37.45 -3.13 -29.26
N VAL A 13 38.42 -3.95 -29.69
CA VAL A 13 38.96 -5.04 -28.85
C VAL A 13 39.74 -4.47 -27.66
N ALA A 14 40.52 -3.41 -27.85
CA ALA A 14 41.21 -2.73 -26.75
C ALA A 14 40.22 -2.08 -25.77
N PHE A 15 39.13 -1.48 -26.25
CA PHE A 15 38.06 -0.94 -25.41
C PHE A 15 37.39 -2.06 -24.60
N ALA A 16 37.04 -3.19 -25.24
CA ALA A 16 36.46 -4.34 -24.57
C ALA A 16 37.40 -4.98 -23.52
N LEU A 17 38.72 -4.92 -23.73
CA LEU A 17 39.72 -5.40 -22.77
C LEU A 17 40.01 -4.39 -21.64
N LEU A 18 39.83 -3.09 -21.88
CA LEU A 18 39.93 -2.03 -20.87
C LEU A 18 38.72 -2.01 -19.94
N VAL A 19 37.55 -2.49 -20.40
CA VAL A 19 36.37 -2.83 -19.56
C VAL A 19 36.61 -4.18 -18.86
N SER A 20 37.74 -4.30 -18.19
CA SER A 20 38.07 -5.44 -17.31
C SER A 20 37.24 -5.35 -16.00
N PRO A 21 37.26 -6.37 -15.11
CA PRO A 21 36.18 -6.67 -14.16
C PRO A 21 35.90 -5.61 -13.08
N SER A 22 36.64 -4.50 -13.04
CA SER A 22 36.44 -3.37 -12.14
C SER A 22 35.07 -2.66 -12.31
N ILE A 23 34.41 -2.77 -13.46
CA ILE A 23 33.04 -2.25 -13.66
C ILE A 23 31.98 -3.17 -13.03
N LYS A 24 32.26 -4.46 -12.79
CA LYS A 24 31.35 -5.33 -12.01
C LYS A 24 31.24 -4.89 -10.55
N LEU A 25 32.21 -4.14 -10.03
CA LEU A 25 32.17 -3.59 -8.67
C LEU A 25 31.24 -2.37 -8.54
N LEU A 26 30.98 -1.63 -9.64
CA LEU A 26 30.03 -0.51 -9.65
C LEU A 26 28.57 -0.94 -9.81
N PHE A 27 28.34 -2.15 -10.34
CA PHE A 27 27.01 -2.75 -10.47
C PHE A 27 26.74 -3.90 -9.49
N SER A 28 27.67 -4.14 -8.56
CA SER A 28 27.40 -4.94 -7.37
C SER A 28 26.49 -4.12 -6.45
N GLN A 29 25.18 -4.16 -6.70
CA GLN A 29 24.25 -3.88 -5.61
C GLN A 29 24.60 -4.84 -4.48
N PRO A 30 24.77 -4.39 -3.24
CA PRO A 30 24.85 -5.32 -2.13
C PRO A 30 23.59 -6.18 -2.20
N SER A 31 23.75 -7.47 -2.48
CA SER A 31 22.69 -8.43 -2.28
C SER A 31 22.33 -8.32 -0.81
N PHE A 32 21.14 -7.79 -0.53
CA PHE A 32 20.60 -7.83 0.81
C PHE A 32 20.31 -9.31 1.11
N GLU A 33 21.30 -10.00 1.66
CA GLU A 33 21.07 -11.24 2.36
C GLU A 33 20.39 -10.86 3.68
N PRO A 34 19.10 -11.17 3.86
CA PRO A 34 18.44 -10.88 5.11
C PRO A 34 19.13 -11.72 6.20
N ALA A 35 19.81 -11.04 7.13
CA ALA A 35 20.23 -11.66 8.38
C ALA A 35 18.99 -11.91 9.27
N ILE A 36 18.14 -12.85 8.86
CA ILE A 36 17.04 -13.37 9.66
C ILE A 36 17.39 -14.82 10.00
N ASN A 37 18.35 -14.96 10.90
CA ASN A 37 18.63 -16.22 11.59
C ASN A 37 18.10 -16.18 13.02
N SER A 38 16.92 -15.57 13.20
CA SER A 38 16.04 -15.98 14.29
C SER A 38 15.08 -16.99 13.70
N LYS A 39 14.96 -18.17 14.33
CA LYS A 39 13.84 -19.07 14.10
C LYS A 39 12.55 -18.29 14.44
N ILE A 40 12.04 -17.53 13.48
CA ILE A 40 10.63 -17.19 13.45
C ILE A 40 9.98 -18.54 13.19
N GLU A 41 9.35 -19.12 14.20
CA GLU A 41 8.42 -20.22 13.97
C GLU A 41 7.46 -19.72 12.91
N ASN A 42 7.52 -20.33 11.72
CA ASN A 42 6.57 -20.12 10.64
C ASN A 42 5.20 -20.62 11.12
N VAL A 43 4.56 -19.85 11.99
CA VAL A 43 3.15 -19.98 12.30
C VAL A 43 2.45 -19.43 11.07
N SER A 44 2.12 -20.31 10.14
CA SER A 44 1.35 -19.94 8.96
C SER A 44 0.05 -19.31 9.45
N SER A 45 -0.33 -18.18 8.86
CA SER A 45 -1.60 -17.49 9.13
C SER A 45 -2.84 -18.29 8.67
N GLU A 46 -2.64 -19.55 8.35
CA GLU A 46 -3.61 -20.55 7.86
C GLU A 46 -4.14 -21.43 9.01
N ASP A 47 -3.39 -21.57 10.11
CA ASP A 47 -3.80 -22.37 11.27
C ASP A 47 -4.90 -21.70 12.12
N TYR A 48 -5.16 -20.40 11.90
CA TYR A 48 -6.15 -19.62 12.64
C TYR A 48 -7.25 -19.14 11.70
N PRO A 49 -8.54 -19.43 11.99
CA PRO A 49 -9.64 -18.94 11.17
C PRO A 49 -9.67 -17.41 11.18
N THR A 50 -9.99 -16.82 10.03
CA THR A 50 -10.18 -15.37 9.91
C THR A 50 -11.29 -14.93 10.86
N ALA A 51 -10.96 -14.04 11.80
CA ALA A 51 -11.93 -13.51 12.73
C ALA A 51 -12.98 -12.65 12.00
N GLN A 52 -14.23 -12.73 12.45
CA GLN A 52 -15.30 -11.90 11.93
C GLN A 52 -15.25 -10.51 12.56
N ILE A 53 -15.34 -9.47 11.73
CA ILE A 53 -15.44 -8.10 12.19
C ILE A 53 -16.91 -7.83 12.57
N PRO A 54 -17.22 -7.18 13.71
CA PRO A 54 -18.58 -6.74 13.99
C PRO A 54 -18.98 -5.63 12.99
N LEU A 55 -19.96 -5.86 12.13
CA LEU A 55 -20.36 -4.93 11.04
C LEU A 55 -21.73 -4.29 11.24
N GLU A 56 -22.34 -4.44 12.43
CA GLU A 56 -23.61 -3.81 12.74
C GLU A 56 -23.50 -2.29 12.64
N GLY A 57 -24.39 -1.68 11.83
CA GLY A 57 -24.37 -0.24 11.56
C GLY A 57 -23.25 0.22 10.64
N PHE A 58 -22.61 -0.68 9.89
CA PHE A 58 -21.57 -0.34 8.90
C PHE A 58 -21.97 -0.74 7.48
N ILE A 59 -21.66 0.12 6.51
CA ILE A 59 -21.88 -0.10 5.09
C ILE A 59 -20.52 -0.22 4.40
N GLN A 60 -20.35 -1.20 3.52
CA GLN A 60 -19.13 -1.32 2.73
C GLN A 60 -19.00 -0.14 1.76
N ALA A 61 -17.79 0.41 1.69
CA ALA A 61 -17.47 1.56 0.87
C ALA A 61 -16.50 1.22 -0.26
N ASN A 62 -16.74 1.82 -1.42
CA ASN A 62 -15.81 1.86 -2.53
C ASN A 62 -15.12 3.23 -2.57
N ILE A 63 -13.83 3.23 -2.90
CA ILE A 63 -13.00 4.43 -2.85
C ILE A 63 -12.64 4.86 -4.27
N SER A 64 -12.75 6.15 -4.57
CA SER A 64 -12.19 6.78 -5.77
C SER A 64 -11.32 7.96 -5.39
N VAL A 65 -10.32 8.25 -6.23
CA VAL A 65 -9.51 9.47 -6.12
C VAL A 65 -9.91 10.37 -7.27
N ASP A 66 -10.57 11.48 -6.96
CA ASP A 66 -11.25 12.30 -7.97
C ASP A 66 -10.31 13.36 -8.55
N ALA A 67 -9.46 13.94 -7.71
CA ALA A 67 -8.46 14.93 -8.12
C ALA A 67 -7.22 14.89 -7.22
N ILE A 68 -6.04 15.09 -7.79
CA ILE A 68 -4.78 15.26 -7.06
C ILE A 68 -4.17 16.60 -7.49
N LEU A 69 -4.04 17.53 -6.54
CA LEU A 69 -3.34 18.80 -6.68
C LEU A 69 -1.91 18.67 -6.11
N ILE A 70 -1.18 19.78 -6.04
CA ILE A 70 0.24 19.78 -5.64
C ILE A 70 0.43 19.29 -4.20
N ASP A 71 -0.37 19.78 -3.26
CA ASP A 71 -0.27 19.52 -1.82
C ASP A 71 -1.43 18.66 -1.27
N ARG A 72 -2.60 18.75 -1.90
CA ARG A 72 -3.83 18.09 -1.47
C ARG A 72 -4.50 17.29 -2.58
N ALA A 73 -5.44 16.45 -2.21
CA ALA A 73 -6.23 15.64 -3.12
C ALA A 73 -7.64 15.42 -2.58
N GLN A 74 -8.59 15.23 -3.48
CA GLN A 74 -9.97 14.87 -3.19
C GLN A 74 -10.18 13.38 -3.40
N VAL A 75 -10.80 12.74 -2.42
CA VAL A 75 -11.12 11.31 -2.40
C VAL A 75 -12.60 11.17 -2.09
N SER A 76 -13.30 10.36 -2.88
CA SER A 76 -14.71 10.02 -2.65
C SER A 76 -14.84 8.61 -2.10
N LEU A 77 -15.71 8.49 -1.09
CA LEU A 77 -16.08 7.22 -0.50
C LEU A 77 -17.57 6.96 -0.75
N ARG A 78 -17.87 6.00 -1.62
CA ARG A 78 -19.25 5.62 -1.95
C ARG A 78 -19.69 4.44 -1.09
N ALA A 79 -20.63 4.68 -0.19
CA ALA A 79 -21.22 3.67 0.69
C ALA A 79 -22.74 3.62 0.49
N GLY A 80 -23.24 2.60 -0.20
CA GLY A 80 -24.65 2.48 -0.56
C GLY A 80 -25.13 3.68 -1.41
N CYS A 81 -26.10 4.42 -0.87
CA CYS A 81 -26.67 5.63 -1.49
C CYS A 81 -26.00 6.94 -1.08
N TYR A 82 -24.91 6.88 -0.32
CA TYR A 82 -24.19 8.06 0.15
C TYR A 82 -22.79 8.13 -0.47
N VAL A 83 -22.36 9.35 -0.78
CA VAL A 83 -20.97 9.66 -1.16
C VAL A 83 -20.43 10.68 -0.17
N ILE A 84 -19.31 10.35 0.46
CA ILE A 84 -18.55 11.26 1.31
C ILE A 84 -17.36 11.76 0.49
N GLU A 85 -17.24 13.07 0.35
CA GLU A 85 -16.07 13.71 -0.25
C GLU A 85 -15.13 14.18 0.86
N ALA A 86 -13.89 13.70 0.85
CA ALA A 86 -12.89 14.04 1.84
C ALA A 86 -11.60 14.56 1.17
N THR A 87 -10.88 15.42 1.88
CA THR A 87 -9.57 15.92 1.44
C THR A 87 -8.46 15.19 2.18
N THR A 88 -7.39 14.84 1.49
CA THR A 88 -6.17 14.24 2.07
C THR A 88 -4.92 14.77 1.38
N ASP A 89 -3.74 14.48 1.92
CA ASP A 89 -2.45 14.83 1.31
C ASP A 89 -2.29 14.19 -0.08
N ALA A 90 -1.68 14.92 -1.02
CA ALA A 90 -1.48 14.46 -2.39
C ALA A 90 -0.68 13.14 -2.48
N CYS A 91 0.34 12.97 -1.62
CA CYS A 91 1.15 11.76 -1.57
C CYS A 91 0.32 10.53 -1.16
N VAL A 92 -0.56 10.70 -0.16
CA VAL A 92 -1.43 9.63 0.34
C VAL A 92 -2.46 9.26 -0.72
N ALA A 93 -3.12 10.24 -1.34
CA ALA A 93 -4.06 9.99 -2.43
C ALA A 93 -3.39 9.30 -3.63
N ASN A 94 -2.15 9.67 -3.97
CA ASN A 94 -1.41 8.97 -5.02
C ASN A 94 -1.15 7.51 -4.66
N ALA A 95 -0.83 7.22 -3.39
CA ALA A 95 -0.67 5.86 -2.90
C ALA A 95 -1.99 5.06 -2.92
N ILE A 96 -3.12 5.69 -2.61
CA ILE A 96 -4.46 5.11 -2.74
C ILE A 96 -4.76 4.80 -4.20
N ARG A 97 -4.59 5.77 -5.11
CA ARG A 97 -4.80 5.60 -6.55
C ARG A 97 -4.01 4.43 -7.11
N LYS A 98 -2.72 4.34 -6.79
CA LYS A 98 -1.86 3.23 -7.23
C LYS A 98 -2.36 1.87 -6.74
N ALA A 99 -2.88 1.80 -5.51
CA ALA A 99 -3.46 0.57 -4.98
C ALA A 99 -4.76 0.18 -5.69
N ILE A 100 -5.63 1.16 -6.00
CA ILE A 100 -6.85 0.94 -6.82
C ILE A 100 -6.47 0.42 -8.21
N GLU A 101 -5.47 1.04 -8.84
CA GLU A 101 -4.95 0.66 -10.16
C GLU A 101 -4.12 -0.63 -10.15
N GLN A 102 -3.85 -1.21 -8.98
CA GLN A 102 -3.00 -2.39 -8.79
C GLN A 102 -1.61 -2.23 -9.42
N LYS A 103 -1.08 -0.99 -9.44
CA LYS A 103 0.24 -0.69 -9.98
C LYS A 103 1.32 -0.89 -8.93
N VAL A 104 2.32 -1.69 -9.27
CA VAL A 104 3.53 -1.88 -8.48
C VAL A 104 4.61 -0.94 -8.99
N GLU A 105 5.23 -0.19 -8.08
CA GLU A 105 6.36 0.68 -8.41
C GLU A 105 7.70 -0.03 -8.21
N PHE A 106 8.75 0.52 -8.81
CA PHE A 106 10.11 -0.01 -8.66
C PHE A 106 10.61 0.02 -7.20
N ARG A 107 10.16 1.00 -6.41
CA ARG A 107 10.42 1.09 -4.97
C ARG A 107 9.11 1.02 -4.21
N PRO A 108 9.04 0.25 -3.10
CA PRO A 108 7.83 0.17 -2.30
C PRO A 108 7.53 1.51 -1.62
N THR A 109 6.24 1.84 -1.52
CA THR A 109 5.74 2.91 -0.66
C THR A 109 5.74 2.48 0.80
N VAL A 110 5.56 3.42 1.73
CA VAL A 110 5.44 3.09 3.17
C VAL A 110 4.29 2.11 3.42
N TYR A 111 3.18 2.21 2.68
CA TYR A 111 2.05 1.30 2.81
C TYR A 111 2.36 -0.12 2.32
N ASP A 112 3.20 -0.24 1.28
CA ASP A 112 3.68 -1.56 0.82
C ASP A 112 4.57 -2.20 1.89
N VAL A 113 5.48 -1.41 2.47
CA VAL A 113 6.36 -1.85 3.58
C VAL A 113 5.53 -2.29 4.80
N ILE A 114 4.46 -1.57 5.15
CA ILE A 114 3.56 -1.94 6.26
C ILE A 114 2.86 -3.28 5.97
N VAL A 115 2.30 -3.46 4.77
CA VAL A 115 1.61 -4.70 4.40
C VAL A 115 2.58 -5.88 4.35
N ASP A 116 3.78 -5.68 3.84
CA ASP A 116 4.83 -6.70 3.84
C ASP A 116 5.30 -7.02 5.26
N ALA A 117 5.46 -6.03 6.13
CA ALA A 117 5.76 -6.25 7.55
C ALA A 117 4.66 -7.08 8.23
N PHE A 118 3.40 -6.69 8.07
CA PHE A 118 2.27 -7.45 8.60
C PHE A 118 2.29 -8.91 8.11
N ARG A 119 2.49 -9.13 6.81
CA ARG A 119 2.62 -10.48 6.25
C ARG A 119 3.74 -11.28 6.91
N ASN A 120 4.93 -10.69 7.07
CA ASN A 120 6.10 -11.35 7.68
C ASN A 120 5.91 -11.65 9.18
N PHE A 121 5.09 -10.87 9.89
CA PHE A 121 4.76 -11.10 11.30
C PHE A 121 3.48 -11.95 11.50
N GLY A 122 2.92 -12.54 10.44
CA GLY A 122 1.70 -13.34 10.51
C GLY A 122 0.45 -12.53 10.87
N ILE A 123 0.45 -11.23 10.54
CA ILE A 123 -0.64 -10.30 10.77
C ILE A 123 -1.49 -10.17 9.50
N ARG A 124 -2.78 -10.45 9.61
CA ARG A 124 -3.77 -10.30 8.54
C ARG A 124 -4.53 -8.99 8.72
N VAL A 125 -4.65 -8.18 7.69
CA VAL A 125 -5.57 -7.03 7.69
C VAL A 125 -6.97 -7.56 7.43
N LEU A 126 -7.88 -7.37 8.39
CA LEU A 126 -9.26 -7.82 8.29
C LEU A 126 -10.14 -6.78 7.59
N GLY A 127 -9.87 -5.50 7.79
CA GLY A 127 -10.63 -4.42 7.19
C GLY A 127 -10.40 -3.09 7.88
N VAL A 128 -11.09 -2.07 7.37
CA VAL A 128 -11.06 -0.71 7.92
C VAL A 128 -12.46 -0.26 8.23
N LYS A 129 -12.63 0.45 9.35
CA LYS A 129 -13.86 1.14 9.70
C LYS A 129 -13.61 2.63 9.80
N ILE A 130 -14.43 3.42 9.13
CA ILE A 130 -14.50 4.87 9.31
C ILE A 130 -15.70 5.12 10.23
N VAL A 131 -15.41 5.59 11.43
CA VAL A 131 -16.29 5.40 12.59
C VAL A 131 -17.11 6.64 12.88
N GLU A 132 -16.45 7.78 12.97
CA GLU A 132 -17.06 9.07 13.31
C GLU A 132 -16.28 10.21 12.64
N ILE A 133 -16.84 11.41 12.73
CA ILE A 133 -16.16 12.66 12.45
C ILE A 133 -16.15 13.49 13.74
N ARG A 134 -15.01 14.09 14.06
CA ARG A 134 -14.85 14.97 15.21
C ARG A 134 -14.06 16.19 14.79
N ASP A 135 -14.55 17.38 15.08
CA ASP A 135 -13.90 18.64 14.70
C ASP A 135 -13.48 18.66 13.22
N ASN A 136 -14.40 18.24 12.34
CA ASN A 136 -14.19 18.11 10.90
C ASN A 136 -13.06 17.14 10.49
N THR A 137 -12.69 16.22 11.37
CA THR A 137 -11.65 15.21 11.15
C THR A 137 -12.25 13.81 11.28
N PHE A 138 -12.11 13.00 10.22
CA PHE A 138 -12.61 11.62 10.24
C PHE A 138 -11.71 10.71 11.08
N ILE A 139 -12.33 9.84 11.86
CA ILE A 139 -11.67 8.84 12.70
C ILE A 139 -11.78 7.46 12.05
N GLY A 140 -10.65 6.76 11.95
CA GLY A 140 -10.54 5.46 11.29
C GLY A 140 -9.97 4.40 12.23
N GLN A 141 -10.38 3.16 11.99
CA GLN A 141 -9.88 1.99 12.69
C GLN A 141 -9.38 0.97 11.68
N LEU A 142 -8.12 0.57 11.81
CA LEU A 142 -7.54 -0.55 11.08
C LEU A 142 -7.66 -1.81 11.94
N ILE A 143 -8.40 -2.78 11.44
CA ILE A 143 -8.64 -4.04 12.17
C ILE A 143 -7.68 -5.08 11.61
N VAL A 144 -6.85 -5.63 12.48
CA VAL A 144 -5.87 -6.65 12.12
C VAL A 144 -6.00 -7.86 13.04
N GLN A 145 -5.55 -9.01 12.56
CA GLN A 145 -5.52 -10.25 13.31
C GLN A 145 -4.11 -10.82 13.33
N GLN A 146 -3.64 -11.22 14.50
CA GLN A 146 -2.44 -12.03 14.67
C GLN A 146 -2.81 -13.27 15.46
N ARG A 147 -2.74 -14.44 14.83
CA ARG A 147 -3.20 -15.71 15.41
C ARG A 147 -4.66 -15.62 15.87
N ASP A 148 -4.94 -15.85 17.14
CA ASP A 148 -6.25 -15.79 17.79
C ASP A 148 -6.66 -14.38 18.23
N LYS A 149 -5.76 -13.39 18.11
CA LYS A 149 -5.98 -12.03 18.62
C LYS A 149 -6.39 -11.07 17.52
N VAL A 150 -7.50 -10.37 17.75
CA VAL A 150 -7.92 -9.22 16.93
C VAL A 150 -7.47 -7.93 17.63
N LEU A 151 -6.83 -7.06 16.87
CA LEU A 151 -6.37 -5.75 17.30
C LEU A 151 -7.10 -4.68 16.49
N VAL A 152 -7.49 -3.61 17.16
CA VAL A 152 -8.08 -2.41 16.55
C VAL A 152 -7.09 -1.28 16.75
N LEU A 153 -6.55 -0.78 15.65
CA LEU A 153 -5.56 0.30 15.65
C LEU A 153 -6.26 1.60 15.24
N ASP A 154 -6.07 2.66 16.04
CA ASP A 154 -6.46 4.02 15.65
C ASP A 154 -5.55 4.52 14.52
N VAL A 155 -6.14 4.85 13.38
CA VAL A 155 -5.40 5.22 12.15
C VAL A 155 -6.23 6.23 11.36
N ARG A 156 -5.58 7.25 10.80
CA ARG A 156 -6.23 8.18 9.88
C ARG A 156 -6.90 7.40 8.73
N PRO A 157 -8.16 7.70 8.37
CA PRO A 157 -8.88 6.97 7.33
C PRO A 157 -8.13 6.82 6.01
N SER A 158 -7.43 7.87 5.55
CA SER A 158 -6.69 7.83 4.29
C SER A 158 -5.52 6.83 4.31
N ASP A 159 -4.78 6.76 5.43
CA ASP A 159 -3.70 5.78 5.63
C ASP A 159 -4.27 4.35 5.74
N ALA A 160 -5.33 4.18 6.53
CA ALA A 160 -6.00 2.91 6.71
C ALA A 160 -6.53 2.37 5.37
N THR A 161 -7.16 3.21 4.57
CA THR A 161 -7.61 2.90 3.21
C THR A 161 -6.45 2.48 2.30
N ALA A 162 -5.32 3.19 2.34
CA ALA A 162 -4.15 2.84 1.53
C ALA A 162 -3.57 1.46 1.88
N ILE A 163 -3.61 1.07 3.17
CA ILE A 163 -3.23 -0.26 3.65
C ILE A 163 -4.26 -1.32 3.23
N ALA A 164 -5.55 -1.05 3.46
CA ALA A 164 -6.63 -2.00 3.19
C ALA A 164 -6.69 -2.38 1.71
N LEU A 165 -6.58 -1.41 0.80
CA LEU A 165 -6.60 -1.65 -0.64
C LEU A 165 -5.46 -2.59 -1.08
N ARG A 166 -4.25 -2.40 -0.51
CA ARG A 166 -3.08 -3.26 -0.78
C ARG A 166 -3.23 -4.65 -0.19
N ALA A 167 -3.81 -4.74 1.01
CA ALA A 167 -4.11 -6.01 1.67
C ALA A 167 -5.36 -6.71 1.10
N LYS A 168 -6.06 -6.09 0.13
CA LYS A 168 -7.35 -6.54 -0.41
C LYS A 168 -8.41 -6.74 0.68
N ALA A 169 -8.37 -5.90 1.71
CA ALA A 169 -9.31 -5.92 2.81
C ALA A 169 -10.47 -4.93 2.57
N PRO A 170 -11.69 -5.25 3.02
CA PRO A 170 -12.84 -4.38 2.87
C PRO A 170 -12.73 -3.11 3.71
N ILE A 171 -13.35 -2.04 3.20
CA ILE A 171 -13.46 -0.74 3.88
C ILE A 171 -14.93 -0.49 4.18
N TYR A 172 -15.21 -0.04 5.39
CA TYR A 172 -16.55 0.18 5.90
C TYR A 172 -16.70 1.58 6.45
N ILE A 173 -17.90 2.14 6.34
CA ILE A 173 -18.27 3.44 6.91
C ILE A 173 -19.48 3.23 7.81
N ASN A 174 -19.46 3.85 8.98
CA ASN A 174 -20.61 3.87 9.87
C ASN A 174 -21.82 4.49 9.14
N GLU A 175 -22.97 3.81 9.17
CA GLU A 175 -24.17 4.23 8.47
C GLU A 175 -24.69 5.58 8.95
N THR A 176 -24.65 5.84 10.26
CA THR A 176 -25.06 7.13 10.83
C THR A 176 -24.13 8.24 10.34
N LEU A 177 -22.82 8.01 10.33
CA LEU A 177 -21.86 8.96 9.76
C LEU A 177 -22.14 9.22 8.27
N ALA A 178 -22.39 8.17 7.48
CA ALA A 178 -22.70 8.33 6.06
C ALA A 178 -23.97 9.16 5.82
N LYS A 179 -24.98 9.02 6.68
CA LYS A 179 -26.20 9.84 6.66
C LYS A 179 -25.96 11.28 7.10
N GLU A 180 -25.06 11.48 8.06
CA GLU A 180 -24.75 12.79 8.65
C GLU A 180 -23.98 13.68 7.68
N VAL A 181 -22.92 13.16 7.05
CA VAL A 181 -21.99 13.97 6.24
C VAL A 181 -21.99 13.63 4.75
N GLY A 182 -22.56 12.49 4.37
CA GLY A 182 -22.58 12.04 2.99
C GLY A 182 -23.68 12.72 2.17
N LYS A 183 -23.39 12.97 0.89
CA LYS A 183 -24.39 13.37 -0.10
C LYS A 183 -25.19 12.15 -0.56
N TYR A 184 -26.51 12.24 -0.50
CA TYR A 184 -27.40 11.21 -1.04
C TYR A 184 -27.40 11.26 -2.59
N ILE A 185 -27.20 10.10 -3.22
CA ILE A 185 -27.01 9.96 -4.68
C ILE A 185 -27.86 8.84 -5.32
N CYS A 186 -28.73 8.22 -4.53
CA CYS A 186 -29.90 7.52 -5.05
C CYS A 186 -31.07 8.52 -5.05
#